data_AF-A0A4R6UEZ4-F1
#
_entry.id   AF-A0A4R6UEZ4-F1
#
_cell.length_a   1.000
_cell.length_b   1.000
_cell.length_c   1.000
_cell.angle_alpha   90.00
_cell.angle_beta   90.00
_cell.angle_gamma   90.00
#
_symmetry.space_group_name_H-M   'P 1'
#
loop_
_entity.id
_entity.type
_entity.pdbx_description
1 polymer ?
#
loop_
_entity_poly.entity_id
_entity_poly.type
_entity_poly.pdbx_seq_one_letter_code
_entity_poly.pdbx_strand_id
1 'polypeptide(L)' 'MKKPFLTLLAAGFLGLPAWAQHTQKQIEEDIKRHRAMAAAHEAAAQCLESGRGEKVCLQELQAACRGLAIGKYCGMRHVH' A
#
# COMPACT_ATOMS: atom_id res chain seq x y z
N MET A 1 39.63 45.01 22.95
CA MET A 1 39.50 44.70 21.51
C MET A 1 39.30 43.20 21.32
N LYS A 2 38.24 42.82 20.59
CA LYS A 2 38.08 41.60 19.77
C LYS A 2 38.10 40.25 20.51
N LYS A 3 37.09 39.36 20.52
CA LYS A 3 35.77 39.23 19.87
C LYS A 3 34.99 38.12 20.64
N PRO A 4 33.90 38.38 21.36
CA PRO A 4 32.99 37.33 21.82
C PRO A 4 31.83 37.25 20.82
N PHE A 5 32.10 36.77 19.61
CA PHE A 5 31.04 36.66 18.59
C PHE A 5 31.17 35.43 17.69
N LEU A 6 31.97 34.44 18.11
CA LEU A 6 32.24 33.23 17.32
C LEU A 6 31.74 31.96 18.01
N THR A 7 30.57 32.02 18.66
CA THR A 7 29.93 30.85 19.29
C THR A 7 28.40 30.89 19.17
N LEU A 8 27.87 31.41 18.06
CA LEU A 8 26.41 31.53 17.89
C LEU A 8 25.91 31.22 16.46
N LEU A 9 26.55 30.28 15.76
CA LEU A 9 26.21 30.00 14.35
C LEU A 9 26.21 28.51 13.98
N ALA A 10 25.92 27.60 14.91
CA ALA A 10 25.97 26.15 14.65
C ALA A 10 24.84 25.34 15.31
N ALA A 11 23.60 25.83 15.32
CA ALA A 11 22.48 25.11 15.95
C ALA A 11 21.14 25.20 15.19
N GLY A 12 21.14 25.13 13.85
CA GLY A 12 19.90 25.35 13.10
C GLY A 12 19.77 24.69 11.73
N PHE A 13 20.41 23.54 11.49
CA PHE A 13 20.32 22.87 10.18
C PHE A 13 20.19 21.33 10.27
N LEU A 14 19.44 20.83 11.27
CA LEU A 14 19.10 19.41 11.34
C LEU A 14 17.58 19.26 11.38
N GLY A 15 16.99 19.06 10.21
CA GLY A 15 15.59 18.67 10.11
C GLY A 15 14.87 19.13 8.85
N LEU A 16 15.38 18.79 7.66
CA LEU A 16 14.45 18.64 6.54
C LEU A 16 13.81 17.25 6.68
N PRO A 17 12.52 17.13 7.02
CA PRO A 17 11.82 15.87 6.84
C PRO A 17 11.87 15.52 5.35
N ALA A 18 12.62 14.48 5.00
CA ALA A 18 12.55 13.85 3.70
C ALA A 18 11.18 13.16 3.58
N TRP A 19 10.14 13.93 3.26
CA TRP A 19 8.89 13.38 2.75
C TRP A 19 9.18 12.85 1.35
N ALA A 20 9.66 11.60 1.28
CA ALA A 20 9.75 10.85 0.04
C ALA A 20 8.32 10.64 -0.48
N GLN A 21 7.82 11.61 -1.27
CA GLN A 21 6.59 11.43 -2.02
C GLN A 21 6.86 10.41 -3.13
N HIS A 22 5.87 9.55 -3.42
CA HIS A 22 5.98 8.58 -4.50
C HIS A 22 6.30 9.31 -5.81
N THR A 23 7.28 8.81 -6.55
CA THR A 23 7.52 9.26 -7.92
C THR A 23 6.29 8.96 -8.78
N GLN A 24 6.11 9.71 -9.88
CA GLN A 24 5.02 9.44 -10.83
C GLN A 24 4.97 7.98 -11.28
N LYS A 25 6.14 7.36 -11.48
CA LYS A 25 6.25 5.94 -11.83
C LYS A 25 5.70 5.03 -10.72
N GLN A 26 6.05 5.29 -9.47
CA GLN A 26 5.52 4.52 -8.33
C GLN A 26 4.01 4.70 -8.20
N ILE A 27 3.48 5.92 -8.43
CA ILE A 27 2.04 6.18 -8.43
C ILE A 27 1.34 5.33 -9.52
N GLU A 28 1.90 5.27 -10.73
CA GLU A 28 1.34 4.46 -11.81
C GLU A 28 1.38 2.95 -11.52
N GLU A 29 2.46 2.46 -10.92
CA GLU A 29 2.59 1.07 -10.48
C GLU A 29 1.56 0.74 -9.37
N ASP A 30 1.39 1.64 -8.40
CA ASP A 30 0.39 1.51 -7.34
C ASP A 30 -1.02 1.49 -7.93
N ILE A 31 -1.36 2.40 -8.86
CA ILE A 31 -2.67 2.42 -9.54
C ILE A 31 -2.94 1.07 -10.21
N LYS A 32 -1.97 0.53 -10.96
CA LYS A 32 -2.12 -0.77 -11.63
C LYS A 32 -2.35 -1.89 -10.62
N ARG A 33 -1.57 -1.94 -9.54
CA ARG A 33 -1.72 -2.93 -8.46
C ARG A 33 -3.09 -2.83 -7.80
N HIS A 34 -3.53 -1.64 -7.42
CA HIS A 34 -4.81 -1.42 -6.75
C HIS A 34 -6.01 -1.78 -7.65
N ARG A 35 -5.94 -1.47 -8.95
CA ARG A 35 -6.98 -1.89 -9.90
C ARG A 35 -7.04 -3.41 -10.05
N ALA A 36 -5.90 -4.10 -10.08
CA ALA A 36 -5.87 -5.55 -10.14
C ALA A 36 -6.43 -6.20 -8.85
N MET A 37 -6.13 -5.64 -7.68
CA MET A 37 -6.75 -6.07 -6.42
C MET A 37 -8.26 -5.87 -6.43
N ALA A 38 -8.75 -4.71 -6.90
CA ALA A 38 -10.17 -4.43 -7.00
C ALA A 38 -10.90 -5.46 -7.90
N ALA A 39 -10.32 -5.77 -9.06
CA ALA A 39 -10.86 -6.79 -9.96
C ALA A 39 -10.92 -8.19 -9.31
N ALA A 40 -9.90 -8.57 -8.52
CA ALA A 40 -9.89 -9.84 -7.81
C ALA A 40 -10.98 -9.93 -6.74
N HIS A 41 -11.20 -8.85 -5.99
CA HIS A 41 -12.27 -8.77 -4.98
C HIS A 41 -13.66 -8.74 -5.59
N GLU A 42 -13.84 -8.03 -6.70
CA GLU A 42 -15.10 -8.03 -7.47
C GLU A 42 -15.44 -9.44 -7.98
N ALA A 43 -14.45 -10.16 -8.56
CA ALA A 43 -14.65 -11.54 -8.98
C ALA A 43 -15.01 -12.47 -7.82
N ALA A 44 -14.44 -12.26 -6.64
CA ALA A 44 -14.80 -13.00 -5.43
C ALA A 44 -16.23 -12.71 -4.98
N ALA A 45 -16.67 -11.45 -5.04
CA ALA A 45 -18.05 -11.06 -4.76
C ALA A 45 -19.04 -11.73 -5.72
N GLN A 46 -18.77 -11.69 -7.03
CA GLN A 46 -19.59 -12.36 -8.05
C GLN A 46 -19.63 -13.89 -7.86
N CYS A 47 -18.50 -14.49 -7.46
CA CYS A 47 -18.47 -15.91 -7.10
C CYS A 47 -19.41 -16.21 -5.92
N LEU A 48 -19.43 -15.36 -4.89
CA LEU A 48 -20.35 -15.51 -3.75
C LEU A 48 -21.81 -15.33 -4.17
N GLU A 49 -22.10 -14.32 -5.00
CA GLU A 49 -23.44 -14.08 -5.55
C GLU A 49 -23.97 -15.28 -6.35
N SER A 50 -23.08 -16.01 -7.03
CA SER A 50 -23.44 -17.22 -7.77
C SER A 50 -23.67 -18.46 -6.88
N GLY A 51 -23.54 -18.35 -5.55
CA GLY A 51 -23.83 -19.42 -4.61
C GLY A 51 -22.78 -20.54 -4.54
N ARG A 52 -21.58 -20.33 -5.10
CA ARG A 52 -20.52 -21.35 -5.17
C ARG A 52 -19.83 -21.67 -3.84
N GLY A 53 -20.16 -20.91 -2.79
CA GLY A 53 -19.67 -21.10 -1.44
C GLY A 53 -18.34 -20.40 -1.16
N GLU A 54 -18.20 -19.89 0.07
CA GLU A 54 -17.08 -19.04 0.48
C GLU A 54 -15.71 -19.68 0.24
N LYS A 55 -15.55 -20.98 0.56
CA LYS A 55 -14.27 -21.68 0.41
C LYS A 55 -13.75 -21.66 -1.03
N VAL A 56 -14.63 -21.86 -2.01
CA VAL A 56 -14.27 -21.85 -3.45
C VAL A 56 -13.89 -20.44 -3.86
N CYS A 57 -14.71 -19.45 -3.52
CA CYS A 57 -14.47 -18.05 -3.88
C CYS A 57 -13.19 -17.49 -3.25
N LEU A 58 -12.87 -17.87 -2.01
CA LEU A 58 -11.61 -17.51 -1.36
C LEU A 58 -10.39 -18.15 -2.01
N GLN A 59 -10.50 -19.36 -2.55
CA GLN A 59 -9.40 -19.99 -3.30
C GLN A 59 -9.15 -19.28 -4.64
N GLU A 60 -10.20 -18.89 -5.34
CA GLU A 60 -10.10 -18.11 -6.58
C GLU A 60 -9.51 -16.72 -6.32
N LEU A 61 -9.97 -16.04 -5.26
CA LEU A 61 -9.39 -14.78 -4.81
C LEU A 61 -7.89 -14.90 -4.52
N GLN A 62 -7.48 -15.96 -3.81
CA GLN A 62 -6.06 -16.22 -3.52
C GLN A 62 -5.22 -16.44 -4.77
N ALA A 63 -5.78 -17.15 -5.76
CA ALA A 63 -5.11 -17.37 -7.04
C ALA A 63 -4.96 -16.05 -7.82
N ALA A 64 -6.02 -15.25 -7.91
CA ALA A 64 -6.03 -13.98 -8.63
C ALA A 64 -5.18 -12.89 -7.97
N CYS A 65 -5.08 -12.90 -6.64
CA CYS A 65 -4.39 -11.87 -5.88
C CYS A 65 -2.94 -12.22 -5.47
N ARG A 66 -2.45 -13.42 -5.83
CA ARG A 66 -1.09 -13.85 -5.49
C ARG A 66 -0.05 -12.89 -6.09
N GLY A 67 0.77 -12.30 -5.22
CA GLY A 67 1.80 -11.33 -5.62
C GLY A 67 1.30 -9.90 -5.79
N LEU A 68 -0.01 -9.64 -5.66
CA LEU A 68 -0.59 -8.29 -5.72
C LEU A 68 -0.75 -7.66 -4.33
N ALA A 69 -1.14 -8.46 -3.32
CA ALA A 69 -1.41 -7.98 -1.97
C ALA A 69 -0.78 -8.88 -0.89
N ILE A 70 -0.92 -8.45 0.36
CA ILE A 70 -0.35 -9.14 1.52
C ILE A 70 -1.38 -10.11 2.12
N GLY A 71 -0.90 -11.31 2.44
CA GLY A 71 -1.66 -12.30 3.21
C GLY A 71 -2.71 -13.08 2.40
N LYS A 72 -3.34 -14.05 3.09
CA LYS A 72 -4.30 -15.00 2.50
C LYS A 72 -5.58 -14.35 1.96
N TYR A 73 -5.94 -13.19 2.48
CA TYR A 73 -7.20 -12.50 2.18
C TYR A 73 -7.01 -11.25 1.32
N CYS A 74 -5.95 -11.22 0.52
CA CYS A 74 -5.69 -10.14 -0.44
C CYS A 74 -5.75 -8.73 0.20
N GLY A 75 -5.10 -8.56 1.36
CA GLY A 75 -5.07 -7.28 2.09
C GLY A 75 -6.31 -6.97 2.94
N MET A 76 -7.38 -7.76 2.88
CA MET A 76 -8.55 -7.59 3.76
C MET A 76 -8.43 -8.43 5.03
N ARG A 77 -9.17 -8.02 6.06
CA ARG A 77 -9.41 -8.88 7.23
C ARG A 77 -10.52 -9.85 6.88
N HIS A 78 -10.39 -11.09 7.34
CA HIS A 78 -11.51 -12.03 7.28
C HIS A 78 -12.57 -11.59 8.28
N VAL A 79 -13.79 -11.38 7.80
CA VAL A 79 -14.96 -11.00 8.58
C VAL A 79 -16.10 -11.93 8.19
N HIS A 80 -16.87 -12.39 9.18
CA HIS A 80 -18.05 -13.25 9.01
C HIS A 80 -19.29 -12.51 9.48
#